data_AF-A0A7V9RF81-F1
#
_entry.id   AF-A0A7V9RF81-F1
#
_cell.length_a   1.000
_cell.length_b   1.000
_cell.length_c   1.000
_cell.angle_alpha   90.00
_cell.angle_beta   90.00
_cell.angle_gamma   90.00
#
_symmetry.space_group_name_H-M   'P 1'
#
loop_
_entity.id
_entity.type
_entity.pdbx_description
1 polymer ?
#
loop_
_entity_poly.entity_id
_entity_poly.type
_entity_poly.pdbx_seq_one_letter_code
_entity_poly.pdbx_strand_id
1 'polypeptide(L)'
;MGQLVVGFRKAVENAAARLRRSGWTGSEVLAPEVVLERARIEEFFHPLAAALLEAGANEDATWNDLDLLSVHVFYALSHELQRRKTFWIDESLSFMLAHTRLDVRGEGLRLPFDSFALMFTDRETLTIGEALATRDRQSNIRGLTVRSMTVYVARIPPTRAPSGFT
;
A
#
# COMPACT_ATOMS: atom_id res chain seq x y z
N MET A 1 4.08 0.98 21.02
CA MET A 1 5.13 1.63 20.21
C MET A 1 5.34 0.72 19.01
N GLY A 2 4.85 1.10 17.82
CA GLY A 2 4.86 0.19 16.67
C GLY A 2 6.30 -0.15 16.28
N GLN A 3 6.64 -1.44 16.22
CA GLN A 3 7.91 -1.86 15.66
C GLN A 3 7.96 -1.41 14.20
N LEU A 4 8.93 -0.58 13.86
CA LEU A 4 9.25 -0.27 12.48
C LEU A 4 9.79 -1.55 11.84
N VAL A 5 9.26 -1.96 10.70
CA VAL A 5 9.89 -2.99 9.87
C VAL A 5 11.21 -2.41 9.36
N VAL A 6 12.31 -2.76 10.05
CA VAL A 6 13.63 -2.23 9.77
C VAL A 6 13.99 -2.54 8.32
N GLY A 7 14.40 -1.51 7.57
CA GLY A 7 14.81 -1.67 6.17
C GLY A 7 13.70 -1.55 5.11
N PHE A 8 12.41 -1.57 5.47
CA PHE A 8 11.31 -1.48 4.51
C PHE A 8 11.40 -0.24 3.61
N ARG A 9 11.59 0.94 4.20
CA ARG A 9 11.77 2.20 3.44
C ARG A 9 12.94 2.09 2.47
N LYS A 10 14.10 1.62 2.94
CA LYS A 10 15.32 1.53 2.13
C LYS A 10 15.14 0.55 0.96
N ALA A 11 14.42 -0.55 1.19
CA ALA A 11 14.10 -1.51 0.15
C ALA A 11 13.20 -0.91 -0.94
N VAL A 12 12.14 -0.20 -0.54
CA VAL A 12 11.26 0.53 -1.46
C VAL A 12 12.04 1.56 -2.28
N GLU A 13 12.92 2.34 -1.64
CA GLU A 13 13.76 3.36 -2.30
C GLU A 13 14.74 2.73 -3.30
N ASN A 14 15.40 1.64 -2.92
CA ASN A 14 16.32 0.90 -3.80
C ASN A 14 15.59 0.29 -4.99
N ALA A 15 14.42 -0.30 -4.77
CA ALA A 15 13.58 -0.86 -5.83
C ALA A 15 13.15 0.25 -6.81
N ALA A 16 12.71 1.40 -6.31
CA ALA A 16 12.35 2.54 -7.14
C ALA A 16 13.55 3.08 -7.94
N ALA A 17 14.74 3.17 -7.34
CA ALA A 17 15.95 3.60 -8.02
C ALA A 17 16.38 2.63 -9.13
N ARG A 18 16.19 1.32 -8.94
CA ARG A 18 16.42 0.30 -9.99
C ARG A 18 15.45 0.49 -11.16
N LEU A 19 14.16 0.64 -10.88
CA LEU A 19 13.13 0.83 -11.93
C LEU A 19 13.34 2.12 -12.73
N ARG A 20 13.72 3.22 -12.07
CA ARG A 20 14.08 4.48 -12.76
C ARG A 20 15.27 4.28 -13.70
N ARG A 21 16.29 3.54 -13.28
CA ARG A 21 17.46 3.24 -14.13
C ARG A 21 17.14 2.32 -15.30
N SER A 22 16.13 1.46 -15.18
CA SER A 22 15.67 0.60 -16.29
C SER A 22 14.77 1.32 -17.30
N GLY A 23 14.56 2.64 -17.17
CA GLY A 23 13.83 3.44 -18.15
C GLY A 23 12.39 3.78 -17.77
N TRP A 24 11.96 3.59 -16.51
CA TRP A 24 10.63 4.00 -16.08
C TRP A 24 10.42 5.52 -16.24
N THR A 25 9.36 5.91 -16.96
CA THR A 25 9.21 7.27 -17.51
C THR A 25 8.35 8.23 -16.68
N GLY A 26 7.72 7.80 -15.59
CA GLY A 26 6.82 8.69 -14.81
C GLY A 26 5.34 8.50 -15.09
N SER A 27 5.00 8.19 -16.35
CA SER A 27 3.62 8.03 -16.83
C SER A 27 3.10 6.59 -16.74
N GLU A 28 3.97 5.66 -16.36
CA GLU A 28 3.62 4.25 -16.27
C GLU A 28 3.04 3.91 -14.90
N VAL A 29 1.90 3.24 -14.93
CA VAL A 29 1.25 2.67 -13.76
C VAL A 29 1.85 1.29 -13.53
N LEU A 30 2.35 1.06 -12.32
CA LEU A 30 2.91 -0.23 -11.94
C LEU A 30 1.76 -1.25 -11.86
N ALA A 31 1.87 -2.35 -12.60
CA ALA A 31 0.92 -3.45 -12.46
C ALA A 31 1.26 -4.24 -11.19
N PRO A 32 0.28 -4.68 -10.38
CA PRO A 32 0.55 -5.50 -9.20
C PRO A 32 1.42 -6.72 -9.53
N GLU A 33 1.24 -7.32 -10.70
CA GLU A 33 1.99 -8.47 -11.19
C GLU A 33 3.49 -8.18 -11.38
N VAL A 34 3.86 -6.94 -11.70
CA VAL A 34 5.27 -6.52 -11.85
C VAL A 34 5.98 -6.39 -10.50
N VAL A 35 5.21 -6.17 -9.43
CA VAL A 35 5.70 -6.19 -8.04
C VAL A 35 5.68 -7.61 -7.50
N LEU A 36 4.69 -8.41 -7.89
CA LEU A 36 4.54 -9.81 -7.52
C LEU A 36 5.43 -10.76 -8.33
N GLU A 37 6.10 -10.29 -9.40
CA GLU A 37 7.21 -10.99 -10.05
C GLU A 37 8.39 -11.06 -9.05
N ARG A 38 8.33 -12.16 -8.28
CA ARG A 38 9.08 -12.45 -7.06
C ARG A 38 10.57 -12.09 -7.13
N ALA A 39 11.22 -12.25 -8.29
CA ALA A 39 12.66 -12.02 -8.49
C ALA A 39 13.22 -10.63 -8.12
N ARG A 40 12.41 -9.57 -8.02
CA ARG A 40 12.90 -8.20 -7.72
C ARG A 40 12.65 -7.73 -6.29
N ILE A 41 11.71 -8.34 -5.58
CA ILE A 41 11.39 -8.06 -4.16
C ILE A 41 11.86 -9.21 -3.26
N GLU A 42 12.17 -10.37 -3.84
CA GLU A 42 12.88 -11.48 -3.19
C GLU A 42 14.13 -11.00 -2.44
N GLU A 43 14.94 -10.08 -2.98
CA GLU A 43 16.10 -9.54 -2.23
C GLU A 43 15.71 -8.88 -0.90
N PHE A 44 14.52 -8.29 -0.81
CA PHE A 44 13.99 -7.71 0.42
C PHE A 44 13.29 -8.77 1.30
N PHE A 45 12.54 -9.68 0.68
CA PHE A 45 11.81 -10.71 1.40
C PHE A 45 12.72 -11.83 1.90
N HIS A 46 13.85 -12.12 1.27
CA HIS A 46 14.77 -13.19 1.68
C HIS A 46 15.35 -12.98 3.08
N PRO A 47 15.94 -11.81 3.42
CA PRO A 47 16.43 -11.57 4.78
C PRO A 47 15.31 -11.62 5.83
N LEU A 48 14.10 -11.15 5.48
CA LEU A 48 12.95 -11.18 6.37
C LEU A 48 12.42 -12.61 6.56
N ALA A 49 12.29 -13.38 5.48
CA ALA A 49 11.90 -14.78 5.48
C ALA A 49 12.87 -15.61 6.32
N ALA A 50 14.18 -15.42 6.10
CA ALA A 50 15.23 -16.10 6.87
C ALA A 50 15.10 -15.79 8.37
N ALA A 51 14.92 -14.52 8.75
CA ALA A 51 14.74 -14.14 10.15
C ALA A 51 13.47 -14.73 10.79
N LEU A 52 12.36 -14.81 10.05
CA LEU A 52 11.12 -15.43 10.53
C LEU A 52 11.27 -16.94 10.72
N LEU A 53 11.89 -17.63 9.76
CA LEU A 53 12.17 -19.06 9.84
C LEU A 53 13.16 -19.39 10.97
N GLU A 54 14.22 -18.59 11.14
CA GLU A 54 15.17 -18.72 12.26
C GLU A 54 14.49 -18.51 13.62
N ALA A 55 13.48 -17.64 13.68
CA ALA A 55 12.65 -17.44 14.88
C ALA A 55 11.65 -18.59 15.12
N GLY A 56 11.66 -19.64 14.29
CA GLY A 56 10.80 -20.82 14.42
C GLY A 56 9.42 -20.66 13.81
N ALA A 57 9.21 -19.68 12.93
CA ALA A 57 7.96 -19.56 12.19
C ALA A 57 7.77 -20.76 11.23
N ASN A 58 6.53 -21.15 11.01
CA ASN A 58 6.19 -22.15 10.01
C ASN A 58 6.43 -21.59 8.60
N GLU A 59 6.90 -22.46 7.68
CA GLU A 59 7.26 -22.06 6.32
C GLU A 59 6.05 -21.54 5.53
N ASP A 60 4.93 -22.25 5.55
CA ASP A 60 3.69 -21.83 4.86
C ASP A 60 3.15 -20.52 5.44
N ALA A 61 3.20 -20.36 6.77
CA ALA A 61 2.81 -19.11 7.43
C ALA A 61 3.73 -17.95 7.02
N THR A 62 5.03 -18.19 6.94
CA THR A 62 6.03 -17.18 6.52
C THR A 62 5.74 -16.69 5.10
N TRP A 63 5.49 -17.61 4.15
CA TRP A 63 5.20 -17.23 2.78
C TRP A 63 3.86 -16.48 2.65
N ASN A 64 2.83 -16.87 3.41
CA ASN A 64 1.57 -16.13 3.45
C ASN A 64 1.76 -14.70 3.99
N ASP A 65 2.56 -14.53 5.03
CA ASP A 65 2.87 -13.20 5.60
C ASP A 65 3.64 -12.33 4.60
N LEU A 66 4.57 -12.92 3.84
CA LEU A 66 5.33 -12.22 2.79
C LEU A 66 4.45 -11.84 1.60
N ASP A 67 3.51 -12.70 1.21
CA ASP A 67 2.52 -12.40 0.18
C ASP A 67 1.65 -11.21 0.62
N LEU A 68 1.21 -11.16 1.88
CA LEU A 68 0.49 -10.00 2.43
C LEU A 68 1.36 -8.73 2.42
N LEU A 69 2.62 -8.84 2.84
CA LEU A 69 3.57 -7.73 2.85
C LEU A 69 3.86 -7.21 1.44
N SER A 70 3.85 -8.07 0.42
CA SER A 70 4.03 -7.68 -0.98
C SER A 70 2.98 -6.70 -1.49
N VAL A 71 1.73 -6.84 -1.03
CA VAL A 71 0.66 -5.88 -1.31
C VAL A 71 1.00 -4.51 -0.73
N HIS A 72 1.57 -4.45 0.47
CA HIS A 72 2.01 -3.19 1.08
C HIS A 72 3.24 -2.60 0.39
N VAL A 73 4.18 -3.44 -0.09
CA VAL A 73 5.30 -3.00 -0.91
C VAL A 73 4.81 -2.38 -2.22
N PHE A 74 3.80 -2.97 -2.87
CA PHE A 74 3.19 -2.41 -4.09
C PHE A 74 2.75 -0.95 -3.90
N TYR A 75 2.01 -0.68 -2.83
CA TYR A 75 1.52 0.68 -2.55
C TYR A 75 2.66 1.65 -2.22
N ALA A 76 3.62 1.23 -1.40
CA ALA A 76 4.76 2.06 -1.02
C ALA A 76 5.66 2.37 -2.23
N LEU A 77 5.91 1.38 -3.09
CA LEU A 77 6.71 1.53 -4.30
C LEU A 77 6.01 2.40 -5.34
N SER A 78 4.70 2.21 -5.53
CA SER A 78 3.92 3.06 -6.45
C SER A 78 3.94 4.52 -6.00
N HIS A 79 3.76 4.77 -4.69
CA HIS A 79 3.87 6.11 -4.10
C HIS A 79 5.27 6.69 -4.28
N GLU A 80 6.31 5.89 -4.05
CA GLU A 80 7.71 6.27 -4.23
C GLU A 80 8.01 6.69 -5.67
N LEU A 81 7.61 5.87 -6.64
CA LEU A 81 7.78 6.13 -8.07
C LEU A 81 7.06 7.39 -8.49
N GLN A 82 5.83 7.59 -8.00
CA GLN A 82 4.99 8.76 -8.25
C GLN A 82 5.33 9.99 -7.39
N ARG A 83 6.59 10.12 -6.94
CA ARG A 83 7.14 11.30 -6.25
C ARG A 83 6.52 11.58 -4.88
N ARG A 84 6.06 10.55 -4.19
CA ARG A 84 5.58 10.59 -2.79
C ARG A 84 4.51 11.65 -2.53
N LYS A 85 3.58 11.85 -3.47
CA LYS A 85 2.50 12.85 -3.29
C LYS A 85 1.62 12.43 -2.12
N THR A 86 1.61 13.24 -1.07
CA THR A 86 0.83 12.99 0.15
C THR A 86 -0.01 14.23 0.44
N PHE A 87 -1.31 14.03 0.58
CA PHE A 87 -2.27 15.10 0.87
C PHE A 87 -2.77 14.93 2.30
N TRP A 88 -2.63 15.97 3.10
CA TRP A 88 -3.29 16.03 4.40
C TRP A 88 -4.73 16.45 4.19
N ILE A 89 -5.64 15.63 4.69
CA ILE A 89 -7.07 15.93 4.60
C ILE A 89 -7.45 16.76 5.81
N ASP A 90 -8.02 17.93 5.53
CA ASP A 90 -8.55 18.83 6.54
C ASP A 90 -9.76 18.20 7.23
N GLU A 91 -9.88 18.40 8.55
CA GLU A 91 -10.97 17.84 9.35
C GLU A 91 -12.34 18.29 8.87
N SER A 92 -12.49 19.56 8.45
CA SER A 92 -13.77 20.05 7.91
C SER A 92 -14.14 19.36 6.61
N LEU A 93 -13.15 19.05 5.76
CA LEU A 93 -13.38 18.30 4.53
C LEU A 93 -13.78 16.86 4.81
N SER A 94 -13.10 16.17 5.73
CA SER A 94 -13.49 14.82 6.18
C SER A 94 -14.93 14.80 6.69
N PHE A 95 -15.27 15.75 7.57
CA PHE A 95 -16.62 15.87 8.13
C PHE A 95 -17.68 16.11 7.05
N MET A 96 -17.45 17.05 6.13
CA MET A 96 -18.37 17.31 5.02
C MET A 96 -18.59 16.06 4.15
N LEU A 97 -17.53 15.32 3.84
CA LEU A 97 -17.61 14.10 3.04
C LEU A 97 -18.38 12.99 3.76
N ALA A 98 -18.19 12.84 5.08
CA ALA A 98 -18.93 11.87 5.89
C ALA A 98 -20.44 12.16 5.94
N HIS A 99 -20.82 13.45 5.85
CA HIS A 99 -22.21 13.91 5.92
C HIS A 99 -22.85 14.18 4.55
N THR A 100 -22.13 13.90 3.46
CA THR A 100 -22.65 14.05 2.09
C THR A 100 -22.94 12.69 1.48
N ARG A 101 -24.17 12.50 0.97
CA ARG A 101 -24.46 11.38 0.06
C ARG A 101 -23.84 11.69 -1.30
N LEU A 102 -22.67 11.11 -1.54
CA LEU A 102 -22.01 11.16 -2.83
C LEU A 102 -22.70 10.19 -3.79
N ASP A 103 -23.77 10.66 -4.43
CA ASP A 103 -24.46 9.95 -5.54
C ASP A 103 -23.70 10.11 -6.87
N VAL A 104 -22.36 10.06 -6.82
CA VAL A 104 -21.50 10.17 -7.99
C VAL A 104 -21.08 8.78 -8.40
N ARG A 105 -21.35 8.40 -9.66
CA ARG A 105 -20.82 7.16 -10.23
C ARG A 105 -19.29 7.24 -10.23
N GLY A 106 -18.63 6.20 -9.71
CA GLY A 106 -17.16 6.15 -9.62
C GLY A 106 -16.45 6.38 -10.95
N GLU A 107 -17.09 6.06 -12.07
CA GLU A 107 -16.61 6.33 -13.43
C GLU A 107 -16.39 7.82 -13.72
N GLY A 108 -17.14 8.71 -13.05
CA GLY A 108 -16.98 10.16 -13.14
C GLY A 108 -15.83 10.71 -12.30
N LEU A 109 -15.29 9.91 -11.37
CA LEU A 109 -14.18 10.32 -10.51
C LEU A 109 -12.86 10.03 -11.22
N ARG A 110 -12.18 11.11 -11.64
CA ARG A 110 -10.81 11.02 -12.16
C ARG A 110 -9.82 11.21 -11.02
N LEU A 111 -8.92 10.25 -10.86
CA LEU A 111 -7.80 10.40 -9.93
C LEU A 111 -6.87 11.53 -10.42
N PRO A 112 -6.42 12.43 -9.53
CA PRO A 112 -5.51 13.52 -9.90
C PRO A 112 -4.11 13.00 -10.25
N PHE A 113 -3.73 11.83 -9.73
CA PHE A 113 -2.47 11.15 -9.99
C PHE A 113 -2.68 9.63 -9.99
N ASP A 114 -1.79 8.91 -10.66
CA ASP A 114 -1.86 7.44 -10.70
C ASP A 114 -1.49 6.77 -9.37
N SER A 115 -0.73 7.45 -8.51
CA SER A 115 -0.59 7.04 -7.12
C SER A 115 -0.33 8.24 -6.20
N PHE A 116 -0.95 8.23 -5.03
CA PHE A 116 -0.80 9.23 -3.98
C PHE A 116 -1.24 8.65 -2.63
N ALA A 117 -0.92 9.34 -1.54
CA ALA A 117 -1.38 9.01 -0.20
C ALA A 117 -2.27 10.11 0.36
N LEU A 118 -3.28 9.72 1.12
CA LEU A 118 -4.13 10.62 1.90
C LEU A 118 -3.85 10.39 3.38
N MET A 119 -3.54 11.44 4.11
CA MET A 119 -3.28 11.39 5.54
C MET A 119 -4.39 12.06 6.32
N PHE A 120 -4.98 11.31 7.23
CA PHE A 120 -6.10 11.73 8.07
C PHE A 120 -5.66 11.77 9.53
N THR A 121 -6.11 12.80 10.22
CA THR A 121 -5.94 12.98 11.67
C THR A 121 -7.25 13.30 12.39
N ASP A 122 -8.37 13.39 11.66
CA ASP A 122 -9.69 13.68 12.22
C ASP A 122 -10.30 12.49 12.96
N ARG A 123 -11.07 12.75 14.01
CA ARG A 123 -11.53 11.69 14.91
C ARG A 123 -12.51 10.73 14.24
N GLU A 124 -13.38 11.22 13.35
CA GLU A 124 -14.36 10.38 12.66
C GLU A 124 -13.66 9.32 11.79
N THR A 125 -12.71 9.75 10.98
CA THR A 125 -11.95 8.86 10.08
C THR A 125 -11.05 7.90 10.86
N LEU A 126 -10.45 8.35 11.97
CA LEU A 126 -9.64 7.47 12.84
C LEU A 126 -10.49 6.39 13.52
N THR A 127 -11.76 6.68 13.83
CA THR A 127 -12.70 5.70 14.39
C THR A 127 -13.00 4.57 13.39
N ILE A 128 -13.00 4.86 12.08
CA ILE A 128 -13.10 3.82 11.04
C ILE A 128 -11.88 2.90 11.10
N GLY A 129 -10.67 3.45 11.20
CA GLY A 129 -9.44 2.67 11.34
C GLY A 129 -9.45 1.76 12.58
N GLU A 130 -9.90 2.29 13.72
CA GLU A 130 -10.06 1.52 14.96
C GLU A 130 -11.11 0.41 14.83
N ALA A 131 -12.22 0.68 14.16
CA ALA A 131 -13.25 -0.32 13.88
C ALA A 131 -12.73 -1.44 12.96
N LEU A 132 -11.95 -1.10 11.93
CA LEU A 132 -11.29 -2.07 11.05
C LEU A 132 -10.30 -2.94 11.83
N ALA A 133 -9.43 -2.33 12.63
CA ALA A 133 -8.50 -3.04 13.50
C ALA A 133 -9.20 -3.96 14.51
N THR A 134 -10.39 -3.58 14.99
CA THR A 134 -11.15 -4.38 15.94
C THR A 134 -11.77 -5.63 15.31
N ARG A 135 -12.12 -5.56 14.02
CA ARG A 135 -12.69 -6.68 13.25
C ARG A 135 -11.65 -7.75 12.93
N ASP A 136 -10.41 -7.35 12.72
CA ASP A 136 -9.29 -8.27 12.53
C ASP A 136 -8.79 -8.80 13.89
N ARG A 137 -9.05 -10.08 14.16
CA ARG A 137 -8.66 -10.75 15.41
C ARG A 137 -7.14 -10.89 15.56
N GLN A 138 -6.39 -10.83 14.46
CA GLN A 138 -4.94 -10.93 14.45
C GLN A 138 -4.25 -9.55 14.46
N SER A 139 -5.03 -8.46 14.45
CA SER A 139 -4.48 -7.11 14.41
C SER A 139 -3.75 -6.74 15.70
N ASN A 140 -2.47 -6.45 15.59
CA ASN A 140 -1.63 -5.97 16.70
C ASN A 140 -1.98 -4.55 17.18
N ILE A 141 -2.87 -3.84 16.47
CA ILE A 141 -3.35 -2.51 16.84
C ILE A 141 -4.79 -2.50 17.37
N ARG A 142 -5.38 -3.69 17.57
CA ARG A 142 -6.72 -3.85 18.14
C ARG A 142 -6.80 -3.22 19.53
N GLY A 143 -7.85 -2.40 19.75
CA GLY A 143 -8.08 -1.71 21.02
C GLY A 143 -7.15 -0.54 21.31
N LEU A 144 -6.20 -0.23 20.41
CA LEU A 144 -5.37 0.97 20.52
C LEU A 144 -6.09 2.17 19.91
N THR A 145 -5.88 3.35 20.50
CA THR A 145 -6.33 4.61 19.91
C THR A 145 -5.43 4.96 18.73
N VAL A 146 -6.03 5.09 17.54
CA VAL A 146 -5.31 5.44 16.32
C VAL A 146 -5.12 6.96 16.29
N ARG A 147 -3.87 7.41 16.05
CA ARG A 147 -3.51 8.85 16.04
C ARG A 147 -3.47 9.45 14.64
N SER A 148 -3.25 8.61 13.63
CA SER A 148 -3.26 8.99 12.23
C SER A 148 -3.59 7.77 11.37
N MET A 149 -4.21 8.01 10.23
CA MET A 149 -4.45 6.98 9.22
C MET A 149 -3.95 7.47 7.87
N THR A 150 -3.17 6.64 7.19
CA THR A 150 -2.70 6.92 5.83
C THR A 150 -3.34 5.92 4.88
N VAL A 151 -4.07 6.42 3.89
CA VAL A 151 -4.66 5.63 2.82
C VAL A 151 -3.81 5.80 1.57
N TYR A 152 -3.24 4.71 1.07
CA TYR A 152 -2.54 4.71 -0.21
C TYR A 152 -3.55 4.43 -1.33
N VAL A 153 -3.55 5.30 -2.33
CA VAL A 153 -4.36 5.16 -3.54
C VAL A 153 -3.40 4.91 -4.70
N ALA A 154 -3.67 3.85 -5.46
CA ALA A 154 -2.94 3.54 -6.68
C ALA A 154 -3.94 3.10 -7.75
N ARG A 155 -3.78 3.62 -8.96
CA ARG A 155 -4.47 3.10 -10.13
C ARG A 155 -3.93 1.70 -10.41
N ILE A 156 -4.82 0.75 -10.64
CA ILE A 156 -4.46 -0.58 -11.12
C ILE A 156 -4.63 -0.54 -12.64
N PRO A 157 -3.60 -0.87 -13.44
CA PRO A 157 -3.76 -0.97 -14.89
C PRO A 157 -4.84 -2.03 -15.20
N PRO A 158 -5.68 -1.84 -16.23
CA PRO A 158 -6.53 -2.93 -16.69
C PRO A 158 -5.64 -4.11 -17.07
N THR A 159 -5.93 -5.29 -16.54
CA THR A 159 -5.23 -6.53 -16.90
C THR A 159 -5.26 -6.65 -18.42
N ARG A 160 -4.10 -6.68 -19.08
CA ARG A 160 -4.06 -6.97 -20.52
C ARG A 160 -4.67 -8.37 -20.69
N ALA A 161 -5.82 -8.45 -21.35
CA ALA A 161 -6.28 -9.73 -21.88
C ALA A 161 -5.13 -10.34 -22.71
N PRO A 162 -4.87 -11.65 -22.63
CA PRO A 162 -3.84 -12.28 -23.44
C PRO A 162 -4.11 -11.91 -24.90
N SER A 163 -3.13 -11.26 -25.53
CA SER A 163 -3.20 -10.89 -26.94
C SER A 163 -3.20 -12.16 -27.78
N GLY A 164 -4.38 -12.59 -28.23
CA GLY A 164 -4.52 -13.70 -29.17
C GLY A 164 -5.89 -14.35 -29.08
N PHE A 165 -6.81 -13.94 -29.97
CA PHE A 165 -7.61 -14.79 -30.88
C PHE A 165 -8.56 -13.85 -31.65
N THR A 166 -8.07 -13.39 -32.80
CA THR A 166 -8.87 -13.02 -33.98
C THR A 166 -8.52 -14.02 -35.06
#